data_AF-A0A1B7TFK8-F1
#
_entry.id   AF-A0A1B7TFK8-F1
#
_cell.length_a   1.000
_cell.length_b   1.000
_cell.length_c   1.000
_cell.angle_alpha   90.00
_cell.angle_beta   90.00
_cell.angle_gamma   90.00
#
_symmetry.space_group_name_H-M   'P 1'
#
loop_
_entity.id
_entity.type
_entity.pdbx_description
1 polymer ?
#
loop_
_entity_poly.entity_id
_entity_poly.type
_entity_poly.pdbx_seq_one_letter_code
_entity_poly.pdbx_strand_id
1 'polypeptide(L)'
;LSHHGLMTHRDKDFLTRLQLSRIVNQDPLETDFYYQFFKIMKSTSAAGTNHSIDAGMNEKDAIAKAYLDISGHRLGGKKRNVSLALQKMQSQVIAAVTVAKERSGTVIANPRKRIEVLNKEKKEDEDSETNAETNQLGNVENEQNSFDDKSIDSLKKAKIISENVYDCVLELENGLRSNSELDKTQLSRLLLQSSDNDLRLFFSLNKSLKLLPRIFNFLEFEEKYEFVNSVFKQLTQLEIIQNSSAMIVDSNENNRFSKQECVDFQKIFLKLTCSMLSQCTLQQIIQLTQSICSNNLVLLCTTKIGLNLITVLINRTVLFKNELQMSSWDSVYEFLFTQLQSHFSQFFPPLNNGKEDTYIWQFFASLAMAGKLNHQRVIIDEIRDHIFYAIDVAEKGENTTEELKIKIYQNLNLFFNVMGLVCRNGEITEL
;
A
#
# COMPACT_ATOMS: atom_id res chain seq x y z
N LEU A 1 -2.72 14.54 -53.06
CA LEU A 1 -2.81 16.00 -52.80
C LEU A 1 -3.84 16.75 -53.70
N SER A 2 -4.91 16.10 -54.19
CA SER A 2 -5.81 16.71 -55.20
C SER A 2 -7.01 17.54 -54.67
N HIS A 3 -7.16 17.71 -53.35
CA HIS A 3 -8.35 18.38 -52.78
C HIS A 3 -8.04 19.31 -51.60
N HIS A 4 -6.94 20.06 -51.64
CA HIS A 4 -6.72 21.16 -50.70
C HIS A 4 -7.30 22.45 -51.30
N GLY A 5 -8.37 22.98 -50.70
CA GLY A 5 -8.96 24.29 -51.06
C GLY A 5 -10.41 24.30 -51.55
N LEU A 6 -11.07 23.14 -51.71
CA LEU A 6 -12.46 23.06 -52.20
C LEU A 6 -13.54 23.31 -51.13
N MET A 7 -13.20 23.21 -49.84
CA MET A 7 -14.15 23.50 -48.75
C MET A 7 -13.90 24.89 -48.17
N THR A 8 -14.91 25.75 -48.25
CA THR A 8 -14.89 27.03 -47.53
C THR A 8 -14.96 26.79 -46.02
N HIS A 9 -14.53 27.76 -45.21
CA HIS A 9 -14.64 27.67 -43.75
C HIS A 9 -16.08 27.40 -43.28
N ARG A 10 -17.08 27.88 -44.03
CA ARG A 10 -18.50 27.64 -43.76
C ARG A 10 -18.91 26.19 -44.02
N ASP A 11 -18.38 25.58 -45.08
CA ASP A 11 -18.61 24.16 -45.36
C ASP A 11 -17.97 23.28 -44.29
N LYS A 12 -16.78 23.67 -43.80
CA LYS A 12 -16.10 22.96 -42.70
C LYS A 12 -16.94 23.03 -41.43
N ASP A 13 -17.47 24.20 -41.11
CA ASP A 13 -18.32 24.41 -39.93
C ASP A 13 -19.65 23.66 -40.03
N PHE A 14 -20.20 23.54 -41.24
CA PHE A 14 -21.38 22.73 -41.50
C PHE A 14 -21.10 21.24 -41.32
N LEU A 15 -19.98 20.76 -41.89
CA LEU A 15 -19.59 19.35 -41.79
C LEU A 15 -19.23 18.96 -40.35
N THR A 16 -18.56 19.83 -39.59
CA THR A 16 -18.27 19.58 -38.17
C THR A 16 -19.55 19.55 -37.34
N ARG A 17 -20.50 20.46 -37.56
CA ARG A 17 -21.81 20.40 -36.89
C ARG A 17 -22.60 19.14 -37.25
N LEU A 18 -22.57 18.72 -38.51
CA LEU A 18 -23.20 17.48 -38.97
C LEU A 18 -22.53 16.23 -38.38
N GLN A 19 -21.22 16.27 -38.18
CA GLN A 19 -20.47 15.19 -37.53
C GLN A 19 -20.76 15.14 -36.03
N LEU A 20 -20.79 16.29 -35.36
CA LEU A 20 -21.14 16.40 -33.94
C LEU A 20 -22.59 15.98 -33.68
N SER A 21 -23.54 16.35 -34.55
CA SER A 21 -24.94 15.93 -34.41
C SER A 21 -25.16 14.42 -34.61
N ARG A 22 -24.22 13.73 -35.27
CA ARG A 22 -24.21 12.26 -35.37
C ARG A 22 -23.53 11.57 -34.19
N ILE A 23 -22.77 12.30 -33.38
CA ILE A 23 -22.07 11.78 -32.20
C ILE A 23 -22.89 12.03 -30.92
N VAL A 24 -23.64 13.14 -30.89
CA VAL A 24 -24.57 13.45 -29.80
C VAL A 24 -25.87 12.66 -30.01
N ASN A 25 -25.98 11.49 -29.37
CA ASN A 25 -27.25 10.79 -29.27
C ASN A 25 -28.21 11.59 -28.38
N GLN A 26 -29.50 11.58 -28.74
CA GLN A 26 -30.54 12.31 -28.01
C GLN A 26 -30.71 11.81 -26.56
N ASP A 27 -30.30 10.58 -26.28
CA ASP A 27 -30.35 9.98 -24.95
C ASP A 27 -28.95 9.49 -24.52
N PRO A 28 -28.19 10.27 -23.72
CA PRO A 28 -26.80 9.94 -23.34
C PRO A 28 -26.67 8.60 -22.60
N LEU A 29 -27.73 8.15 -21.94
CA LEU A 29 -27.77 6.93 -21.16
C LEU A 29 -27.87 5.67 -22.02
N GLU A 30 -28.39 5.77 -23.25
CA GLU A 30 -28.48 4.62 -24.15
C GLU A 30 -27.14 4.23 -24.75
N THR A 31 -26.11 5.07 -24.69
CA THR A 31 -24.77 4.73 -25.21
C THR A 31 -23.69 4.64 -24.15
N ASP A 32 -24.02 4.89 -22.89
CA ASP A 32 -23.09 4.74 -21.78
C ASP A 32 -22.88 3.26 -21.44
N PHE A 33 -21.62 2.83 -21.56
CA PHE A 33 -21.17 1.47 -21.27
C PHE A 33 -21.52 1.07 -19.83
N TYR A 34 -21.29 1.97 -18.86
CA TYR A 34 -21.48 1.65 -17.45
C TYR A 34 -22.96 1.52 -17.10
N TYR A 35 -23.81 2.39 -17.66
CA TYR A 35 -25.25 2.32 -17.45
C TYR A 35 -25.86 1.05 -18.04
N GLN A 36 -25.48 0.67 -19.26
CA GLN A 36 -25.96 -0.57 -19.87
C GLN A 36 -25.48 -1.81 -19.12
N PHE A 37 -24.18 -1.85 -18.78
CA PHE A 37 -23.60 -2.96 -18.00
C PHE A 37 -24.28 -3.11 -16.64
N PHE A 38 -24.53 -1.98 -15.96
CA PHE A 38 -25.27 -1.96 -14.70
C PHE A 38 -26.72 -2.43 -14.87
N LYS A 39 -27.41 -2.01 -15.93
CA LYS A 39 -28.77 -2.48 -16.24
C LYS A 39 -28.80 -3.99 -16.45
N ILE A 40 -27.79 -4.57 -17.09
CA ILE A 40 -27.69 -6.02 -17.32
C ILE A 40 -27.40 -6.76 -16.04
N MET A 41 -26.39 -6.34 -15.27
CA MET A 41 -26.11 -6.94 -13.96
C MET A 41 -27.34 -6.88 -13.06
N LYS A 42 -28.05 -5.75 -13.04
CA LYS A 42 -29.29 -5.62 -12.27
C LYS A 42 -30.42 -6.47 -12.84
N SER A 43 -30.54 -6.62 -14.16
CA SER A 43 -31.55 -7.52 -14.77
C SER A 43 -31.25 -9.00 -14.51
N THR A 44 -29.97 -9.38 -14.43
CA THR A 44 -29.54 -10.73 -14.04
C THR A 44 -29.75 -10.97 -12.55
N SER A 45 -29.44 -9.98 -11.71
CA SER A 45 -29.68 -10.06 -10.26
C SER A 45 -31.15 -9.90 -9.87
N ALA A 46 -32.00 -9.32 -10.73
CA ALA A 46 -33.42 -9.08 -10.50
C ALA A 46 -34.34 -9.89 -11.44
N ALA A 47 -33.88 -11.03 -11.95
CA ALA A 47 -34.72 -11.98 -12.69
C ALA A 47 -35.52 -12.89 -11.74
N GLY A 48 -36.34 -12.26 -10.91
CA GLY A 48 -37.68 -12.73 -10.61
C GLY A 48 -38.63 -11.67 -11.14
N THR A 49 -39.27 -11.94 -12.29
CA THR A 49 -40.31 -11.15 -12.96
C THR A 49 -39.90 -10.27 -14.17
N ASN A 50 -40.35 -10.74 -15.34
CA ASN A 50 -40.90 -9.97 -16.46
C ASN A 50 -39.93 -9.21 -17.42
N HIS A 51 -39.12 -9.96 -18.16
CA HIS A 51 -38.95 -9.68 -19.60
C HIS A 51 -38.59 -10.97 -20.34
N SER A 52 -39.36 -11.33 -21.36
CA SER A 52 -39.20 -12.54 -22.17
C SER A 52 -37.86 -12.55 -22.93
N ILE A 53 -36.86 -13.20 -22.35
CA ILE A 53 -35.62 -13.59 -23.03
C ILE A 53 -35.41 -15.08 -22.75
N ASP A 54 -35.27 -15.81 -23.85
CA ASP A 54 -35.09 -17.26 -24.01
C ASP A 54 -34.43 -17.97 -22.81
N ALA A 55 -35.18 -18.89 -22.19
CA ALA A 55 -34.87 -19.57 -20.93
C ALA A 55 -33.78 -20.66 -21.08
N GLY A 56 -32.59 -20.27 -21.52
CA GLY A 56 -31.45 -21.19 -21.65
C GLY A 56 -30.08 -20.54 -21.79
N MET A 57 -29.95 -19.21 -21.67
CA MET A 57 -28.68 -18.51 -21.90
C MET A 57 -27.91 -18.31 -20.58
N ASN A 58 -26.68 -18.79 -20.49
CA ASN A 58 -25.84 -18.64 -19.30
C ASN A 58 -25.51 -17.15 -19.04
N GLU A 59 -25.32 -16.77 -17.76
CA GLU A 59 -24.98 -15.40 -17.34
C GLU A 59 -23.77 -14.83 -18.10
N LYS A 60 -22.77 -15.67 -18.36
CA LYS A 60 -21.56 -15.32 -19.12
C LYS A 60 -21.86 -15.00 -20.60
N ASP A 61 -22.84 -15.68 -21.20
CA ASP A 61 -23.25 -15.45 -22.59
C ASP A 61 -24.10 -14.18 -22.70
N ALA A 62 -24.87 -13.83 -21.68
CA ALA A 62 -25.61 -12.56 -21.59
C ALA A 62 -24.65 -11.35 -21.49
N ILE A 63 -23.59 -11.47 -20.68
CA ILE A 63 -22.54 -10.46 -20.54
C ILE A 63 -21.76 -10.30 -21.85
N ALA A 64 -21.36 -11.41 -22.48
CA ALA A 64 -20.64 -11.38 -23.76
C ALA A 64 -21.48 -10.74 -24.88
N LYS A 65 -22.79 -11.02 -24.93
CA LYS A 65 -23.70 -10.42 -25.90
C LYS A 65 -23.80 -8.90 -25.74
N ALA A 66 -23.93 -8.43 -24.50
CA ALA A 66 -23.97 -7.00 -24.21
C ALA A 66 -22.66 -6.27 -24.56
N TYR A 67 -21.52 -6.90 -24.28
CA TYR A 67 -20.22 -6.35 -24.66
C TYR A 67 -20.08 -6.21 -26.18
N LEU A 68 -20.60 -7.17 -26.95
CA LEU A 68 -20.62 -7.11 -28.41
C LEU A 68 -21.57 -6.03 -28.95
N ASP A 69 -22.74 -5.85 -28.32
CA ASP A 69 -23.71 -4.80 -28.69
C ASP A 69 -23.15 -3.38 -28.39
N ILE A 70 -22.44 -3.20 -27.27
CA ILE A 70 -21.85 -1.91 -26.87
C ILE A 70 -20.56 -1.58 -27.61
N SER A 71 -19.72 -2.59 -27.89
CA SER A 71 -18.42 -2.40 -28.55
C SER A 71 -18.54 -1.87 -29.99
N GLY A 72 -19.75 -1.70 -30.52
CA GLY A 72 -19.96 -0.92 -31.74
C GLY A 72 -19.27 -1.51 -32.96
N HIS A 73 -19.05 -2.82 -33.00
CA HIS A 73 -18.72 -3.53 -34.24
C HIS A 73 -19.94 -3.40 -35.15
N ARG A 74 -19.91 -2.36 -36.00
CA ARG A 74 -20.94 -2.05 -37.00
C ARG A 74 -20.98 -3.15 -38.08
N LEU A 75 -21.41 -4.34 -37.71
CA LEU A 75 -21.90 -5.33 -38.66
C LEU A 75 -23.36 -4.98 -38.94
N GLY A 76 -23.54 -4.17 -39.99
CA GLY A 76 -24.85 -3.77 -40.46
C GLY A 76 -25.78 -4.97 -40.67
N GLY A 77 -27.02 -4.80 -40.22
CA GLY A 77 -28.16 -5.58 -40.71
C GLY A 77 -28.46 -6.88 -39.96
N LYS A 78 -29.58 -6.84 -39.23
CA LYS A 78 -30.44 -7.98 -38.84
C LYS A 78 -29.80 -8.99 -37.88
N LYS A 79 -30.50 -9.21 -36.76
CA LYS A 79 -30.20 -10.04 -35.56
C LYS A 79 -29.62 -11.46 -35.78
N ARG A 80 -29.42 -11.94 -37.01
CA ARG A 80 -28.86 -13.27 -37.33
C ARG A 80 -27.33 -13.33 -37.28
N ASN A 81 -26.62 -12.20 -37.27
CA ASN A 81 -25.15 -12.19 -37.35
C ASN A 81 -24.44 -12.16 -35.98
N VAL A 82 -25.16 -11.87 -34.88
CA VAL A 82 -24.59 -11.85 -33.52
C VAL A 82 -24.23 -13.26 -33.04
N SER A 83 -25.07 -14.25 -33.36
CA SER A 83 -24.78 -15.66 -33.05
C SER A 83 -23.57 -16.18 -33.81
N LEU A 84 -23.42 -15.83 -35.09
CA LEU A 84 -22.26 -16.20 -35.90
C LEU A 84 -20.98 -15.51 -35.41
N ALA A 85 -21.07 -14.25 -34.95
CA ALA A 85 -19.95 -13.52 -34.36
C ALA A 85 -19.52 -14.13 -33.00
N LEU A 86 -20.49 -14.46 -32.15
CA LEU A 86 -20.25 -15.12 -30.86
C LEU A 86 -19.67 -16.52 -31.05
N GLN A 87 -20.14 -17.28 -32.05
CA GLN A 87 -19.56 -18.59 -32.40
C GLN A 87 -18.12 -18.46 -32.93
N LYS A 88 -17.82 -17.44 -33.75
CA LYS A 88 -16.44 -17.16 -34.20
C LYS A 88 -15.54 -16.69 -33.05
N MET A 89 -16.06 -15.90 -32.12
CA MET A 89 -15.33 -15.49 -30.92
C MET A 89 -15.04 -16.71 -30.04
N GLN A 90 -16.03 -17.58 -29.82
CA GLN A 90 -15.84 -18.83 -29.10
C GLN A 90 -14.80 -19.72 -29.79
N SER A 91 -14.81 -19.84 -31.13
CA SER A 91 -13.80 -20.63 -31.84
C SER A 91 -12.40 -20.02 -31.71
N GLN A 92 -12.28 -18.69 -31.71
CA GLN A 92 -11.00 -18.00 -31.50
C GLN A 92 -10.50 -18.15 -30.06
N VAL A 93 -11.39 -18.09 -29.06
CA VAL A 93 -11.05 -18.31 -27.66
C VAL A 93 -10.64 -19.76 -27.45
N ILE A 94 -11.35 -20.73 -28.02
CA ILE A 94 -10.96 -22.15 -27.96
C ILE A 94 -9.59 -22.34 -28.64
N ALA A 95 -9.36 -21.76 -29.82
CA ALA A 95 -8.07 -21.83 -30.51
C ALA A 95 -6.95 -21.15 -29.71
N ALA A 96 -7.21 -20.02 -29.07
CA ALA A 96 -6.24 -19.34 -28.22
C ALA A 96 -5.93 -20.15 -26.94
N VAL A 97 -6.95 -20.79 -26.35
CA VAL A 97 -6.80 -21.67 -25.20
C VAL A 97 -6.08 -22.96 -25.58
N THR A 98 -6.32 -23.54 -26.77
CA THR A 98 -5.56 -24.70 -27.27
C THR A 98 -4.13 -24.32 -27.59
N VAL A 99 -3.88 -23.16 -28.20
CA VAL A 99 -2.52 -22.64 -28.44
C VAL A 99 -1.80 -22.32 -27.13
N ALA A 100 -2.50 -21.78 -26.13
CA ALA A 100 -1.95 -21.58 -24.79
C ALA A 100 -1.65 -22.92 -24.09
N LYS A 101 -2.51 -23.93 -24.29
CA LYS A 101 -2.31 -25.29 -23.77
C LYS A 101 -1.16 -26.02 -24.48
N GLU A 102 -1.00 -25.84 -25.78
CA GLU A 102 0.12 -26.35 -26.58
C GLU A 102 1.43 -25.61 -26.24
N ARG A 103 1.37 -24.29 -26.00
CA ARG A 103 2.52 -23.52 -25.47
C ARG A 103 2.87 -23.87 -24.03
N SER A 104 1.91 -24.32 -23.22
CA SER A 104 2.17 -24.91 -21.89
C SER A 104 2.72 -26.35 -21.97
N GLY A 105 2.74 -26.96 -23.16
CA GLY A 105 3.13 -28.36 -23.39
C GLY A 105 4.61 -28.60 -23.67
N THR A 106 5.50 -27.59 -23.63
CA THR A 106 6.93 -27.76 -23.96
C THR A 106 7.93 -27.41 -22.87
N VAL A 107 7.52 -27.34 -21.60
CA VAL A 107 8.43 -27.56 -20.44
C VAL A 107 7.66 -28.20 -19.29
N ILE A 108 7.49 -29.53 -19.31
CA ILE A 108 7.25 -30.33 -18.10
C ILE A 108 8.07 -31.61 -18.20
N ALA A 109 9.31 -31.56 -17.68
CA ALA A 109 10.00 -32.74 -17.19
C ALA A 109 9.56 -32.96 -15.73
N ASN A 110 9.03 -34.15 -15.46
CA ASN A 110 8.56 -34.63 -14.16
C ASN A 110 9.55 -34.37 -13.00
N PRO A 111 9.14 -33.73 -11.89
CA PRO A 111 9.97 -33.62 -10.70
C PRO A 111 9.44 -34.50 -9.57
N ARG A 112 9.71 -35.82 -9.61
CA ARG A 112 9.85 -36.66 -8.40
C ARG A 112 10.67 -37.90 -8.73
N LYS A 113 11.99 -37.82 -8.56
CA LYS A 113 12.90 -38.90 -8.12
C LYS A 113 14.38 -38.51 -8.25
N ARG A 114 14.94 -38.01 -7.15
CA ARG A 114 16.34 -38.16 -6.67
C ARG A 114 16.28 -37.54 -5.27
N ILE A 115 16.52 -38.21 -4.16
CA ILE A 115 17.61 -39.11 -3.79
C ILE A 115 17.09 -39.94 -2.61
N GLU A 116 17.13 -41.27 -2.70
CA GLU A 116 17.48 -42.10 -1.54
C GLU A 116 18.23 -43.32 -2.07
N VAL A 117 19.43 -43.52 -1.55
CA VAL A 117 20.33 -44.62 -1.84
C VAL A 117 20.55 -45.34 -0.51
N LEU A 118 20.44 -46.67 -0.57
CA LEU A 118 20.84 -47.72 0.39
C LEU A 118 19.83 -48.17 1.46
N ASN A 119 19.17 -49.29 1.13
CA ASN A 119 19.36 -50.61 1.78
C ASN A 119 18.15 -51.30 2.44
N LYS A 120 17.74 -52.38 1.75
CA LYS A 120 17.49 -53.76 2.21
C LYS A 120 16.32 -54.08 3.17
N GLU A 121 15.33 -54.72 2.55
CA GLU A 121 14.71 -56.03 2.89
C GLU A 121 14.30 -56.32 4.35
N LYS A 122 12.98 -56.47 4.59
CA LYS A 122 12.34 -57.77 4.86
C LYS A 122 10.80 -57.67 4.86
N LYS A 123 10.18 -58.82 4.53
CA LYS A 123 8.75 -59.15 4.31
C LYS A 123 8.01 -59.47 5.63
N GLU A 124 6.69 -59.71 5.45
CA GLU A 124 5.68 -60.44 6.28
C GLU A 124 4.57 -59.48 6.75
N ASP A 125 3.34 -59.50 6.22
CA ASP A 125 2.25 -60.51 6.16
C ASP A 125 1.34 -60.53 7.41
N GLU A 126 0.04 -60.30 7.13
CA GLU A 126 -1.20 -60.85 7.70
C GLU A 126 -1.63 -60.70 9.20
N ASP A 127 -2.89 -60.28 9.33
CA ASP A 127 -3.98 -60.80 10.18
C ASP A 127 -4.10 -60.55 11.72
N SER A 128 -5.28 -59.96 12.04
CA SER A 128 -6.31 -60.41 13.00
C SER A 128 -6.09 -60.43 14.53
N GLU A 129 -7.00 -59.70 15.18
CA GLU A 129 -7.78 -60.06 16.40
C GLU A 129 -7.19 -59.98 17.85
N THR A 130 -7.86 -59.11 18.62
CA THR A 130 -8.46 -59.32 19.97
C THR A 130 -7.73 -58.92 21.28
N ASN A 131 -8.56 -58.26 22.13
CA ASN A 131 -8.62 -58.22 23.60
C ASN A 131 -7.66 -57.31 24.40
N ALA A 132 -8.21 -56.29 25.06
CA ALA A 132 -8.74 -56.38 26.43
C ALA A 132 -8.85 -54.99 27.08
N GLU A 133 -10.02 -54.70 27.64
CA GLU A 133 -10.29 -53.56 28.50
C GLU A 133 -9.50 -53.64 29.82
N THR A 134 -9.04 -52.51 30.35
CA THR A 134 -9.03 -52.22 31.79
C THR A 134 -8.75 -50.74 32.09
N ASN A 135 -9.81 -50.04 32.47
CA ASN A 135 -9.94 -49.24 33.69
C ASN A 135 -8.89 -48.17 34.10
N GLN A 136 -9.48 -46.98 34.31
CA GLN A 136 -9.33 -46.06 35.45
C GLN A 136 -8.53 -44.76 35.26
N LEU A 137 -9.35 -43.69 35.27
CA LEU A 137 -9.07 -42.28 35.52
C LEU A 137 -7.90 -42.02 36.47
N GLY A 138 -6.99 -41.17 36.02
CA GLY A 138 -6.07 -40.39 36.85
C GLY A 138 -5.82 -39.04 36.19
N ASN A 139 -6.28 -37.97 36.85
CA ASN A 139 -6.19 -36.57 36.44
C ASN A 139 -4.76 -36.14 36.07
N VAL A 140 -4.62 -35.48 34.91
CA VAL A 140 -3.60 -34.46 34.69
C VAL A 140 -4.31 -33.26 34.06
N GLU A 141 -4.75 -32.34 34.92
CA GLU A 141 -5.24 -31.02 34.49
C GLU A 141 -4.06 -30.16 34.02
N ASN A 142 -4.16 -29.74 32.76
CA ASN A 142 -3.93 -28.37 32.26
C ASN A 142 -2.64 -27.63 32.68
N GLU A 143 -1.60 -27.73 31.85
CA GLU A 143 -0.56 -26.69 31.70
C GLU A 143 -0.37 -26.25 30.23
N GLN A 144 -1.43 -26.12 29.43
CA GLN A 144 -1.32 -25.60 28.05
C GLN A 144 -2.25 -24.42 27.68
N ASN A 145 -3.04 -23.86 28.61
CA ASN A 145 -4.00 -22.78 28.29
C ASN A 145 -3.54 -21.33 28.60
N SER A 146 -2.28 -21.07 28.95
CA SER A 146 -1.88 -19.74 29.45
C SER A 146 -1.41 -18.73 28.39
N PHE A 147 -1.18 -19.16 27.14
CA PHE A 147 -0.67 -18.28 26.08
C PHE A 147 -1.74 -17.72 25.13
N ASP A 148 -2.80 -18.48 24.83
CA ASP A 148 -3.85 -18.04 23.89
C ASP A 148 -4.89 -17.09 24.51
N ASP A 149 -5.18 -17.21 25.81
CA ASP A 149 -6.19 -16.39 26.48
C ASP A 149 -5.82 -14.90 26.57
N LYS A 150 -4.53 -14.57 26.69
CA LYS A 150 -4.04 -13.17 26.76
C LYS A 150 -4.22 -12.42 25.44
N SER A 151 -4.09 -13.11 24.31
CA SER A 151 -4.25 -12.54 22.96
C SER A 151 -5.72 -12.25 22.62
N ILE A 152 -6.61 -13.13 23.10
CA ILE A 152 -8.05 -12.98 22.93
C ILE A 152 -8.56 -11.82 23.80
N ASP A 153 -8.11 -11.72 25.04
CA ASP A 153 -8.54 -10.63 25.93
C ASP A 153 -7.96 -9.27 25.54
N SER A 154 -6.75 -9.21 24.98
CA SER A 154 -6.20 -7.97 24.42
C SER A 154 -6.97 -7.51 23.18
N LEU A 155 -7.37 -8.44 22.30
CA LEU A 155 -8.21 -8.13 21.14
C LEU A 155 -9.62 -7.66 21.57
N LYS A 156 -10.22 -8.29 22.58
CA LYS A 156 -11.52 -7.85 23.13
C LYS A 156 -11.41 -6.43 23.69
N LYS A 157 -10.36 -6.13 24.46
CA LYS A 157 -10.09 -4.79 24.99
C LYS A 157 -9.89 -3.76 23.87
N ALA A 158 -9.10 -4.09 22.85
CA ALA A 158 -8.91 -3.23 21.68
C ALA A 158 -10.23 -2.88 20.99
N LYS A 159 -11.12 -3.86 20.81
CA LYS A 159 -12.44 -3.66 20.21
C LYS A 159 -13.31 -2.73 21.06
N ILE A 160 -13.35 -2.94 22.38
CA ILE A 160 -14.11 -2.09 23.29
C ILE A 160 -13.62 -0.64 23.24
N ILE A 161 -12.30 -0.43 23.29
CA ILE A 161 -11.72 0.92 23.17
C ILE A 161 -12.09 1.54 21.82
N SER A 162 -11.99 0.80 20.73
CA SER A 162 -12.33 1.30 19.40
C SER A 162 -13.81 1.63 19.23
N GLU A 163 -14.73 0.86 19.82
CA GLU A 163 -16.17 1.19 19.77
C GLU A 163 -16.48 2.40 20.65
N ASN A 164 -15.94 2.48 21.86
CA ASN A 164 -16.13 3.65 22.73
C ASN A 164 -15.67 4.95 22.05
N VAL A 165 -14.49 4.94 21.40
CA VAL A 165 -14.01 6.11 20.65
C VAL A 165 -14.92 6.39 19.45
N TYR A 166 -15.44 5.35 18.79
CA TYR A 166 -16.36 5.52 17.67
C TYR A 166 -17.69 6.16 18.10
N ASP A 167 -18.26 5.72 19.22
CA ASP A 167 -19.49 6.25 19.79
C ASP A 167 -19.32 7.71 20.22
N CYS A 168 -18.22 8.05 20.90
CA CYS A 168 -17.90 9.45 21.23
C CYS A 168 -17.77 10.33 19.97
N VAL A 169 -17.11 9.84 18.91
CA VAL A 169 -16.99 10.60 17.64
C VAL A 169 -18.36 10.80 16.98
N LEU A 170 -19.23 9.80 17.02
CA LEU A 170 -20.60 9.92 16.49
C LEU A 170 -21.45 10.92 17.29
N GLU A 171 -21.32 10.93 18.62
CA GLU A 171 -21.98 11.91 19.47
C GLU A 171 -21.51 13.33 19.14
N LEU A 172 -20.21 13.53 18.95
CA LEU A 172 -19.65 14.83 18.54
C LEU A 172 -20.09 15.24 17.12
N GLU A 173 -20.15 14.31 16.17
CA GLU A 173 -20.66 14.58 14.82
C GLU A 173 -22.15 14.94 14.83
N ASN A 174 -22.94 14.26 15.67
CA ASN A 174 -24.36 14.58 15.83
C ASN A 174 -24.53 15.94 16.53
N GLY A 175 -23.74 16.24 17.55
CA GLY A 175 -23.71 17.55 18.21
C GLY A 175 -23.36 18.68 17.25
N LEU A 176 -22.42 18.45 16.34
CA LEU A 176 -22.07 19.40 15.27
C LEU A 176 -23.23 19.62 14.30
N ARG A 177 -24.00 18.57 13.97
CA ARG A 177 -25.20 18.69 13.12
C ARG A 177 -26.33 19.42 13.82
N SER A 178 -26.49 19.23 15.13
CA SER A 178 -27.50 19.90 15.93
C SER A 178 -27.09 21.28 16.46
N ASN A 179 -25.88 21.77 16.14
CA ASN A 179 -25.29 23.01 16.68
C ASN A 179 -25.31 23.08 18.23
N SER A 180 -25.12 21.94 18.91
CA SER A 180 -24.98 21.91 20.37
C SER A 180 -23.53 22.13 20.80
N GLU A 181 -23.31 22.54 22.05
CA GLU A 181 -21.97 22.60 22.65
C GLU A 181 -21.31 21.22 22.59
N LEU A 182 -20.06 21.18 22.13
CA LEU A 182 -19.28 19.96 21.92
C LEU A 182 -18.48 19.66 23.18
N ASP A 183 -18.86 18.62 23.93
CA ASP A 183 -18.07 18.16 25.05
C ASP A 183 -16.94 17.23 24.57
N LYS A 184 -15.76 17.82 24.34
CA LYS A 184 -14.56 17.12 23.86
C LYS A 184 -13.82 16.35 24.96
N THR A 185 -14.21 16.52 26.23
CA THR A 185 -13.44 16.03 27.39
C THR A 185 -13.32 14.51 27.43
N GLN A 186 -14.37 13.79 27.02
CA GLN A 186 -14.38 12.33 26.99
C GLN A 186 -13.45 11.76 25.91
N LEU A 187 -13.43 12.38 24.72
CA LEU A 187 -12.55 11.98 23.62
C LEU A 187 -11.09 12.26 23.96
N SER A 188 -10.81 13.43 24.55
CA SER A 188 -9.48 13.80 25.03
C SER A 188 -8.99 12.82 26.11
N ARG A 189 -9.83 12.47 27.09
CA ARG A 189 -9.49 11.48 28.12
C ARG A 189 -9.20 10.08 27.56
N LEU A 190 -9.98 9.62 26.59
CA LEU A 190 -9.81 8.29 25.99
C LEU A 190 -8.58 8.18 25.09
N LEU A 191 -8.09 9.28 24.51
CA LEU A 191 -6.94 9.26 23.58
C LEU A 191 -5.63 9.79 24.19
N LEU A 192 -5.69 10.72 25.15
CA LEU A 192 -4.50 11.37 25.71
C LEU A 192 -4.18 10.93 27.14
N GLN A 193 -5.19 10.54 27.93
CA GLN A 193 -5.00 10.06 29.31
C GLN A 193 -5.09 8.54 29.45
N SER A 194 -5.34 7.84 28.35
CA SER A 194 -5.37 6.38 28.33
C SER A 194 -3.95 5.81 28.49
N SER A 195 -3.85 4.61 29.05
CA SER A 195 -2.54 4.02 29.33
C SER A 195 -1.77 3.80 28.02
N ASP A 196 -0.44 3.81 28.09
CA ASP A 196 0.40 3.59 26.91
C ASP A 196 0.01 2.31 26.13
N ASN A 197 -0.47 1.29 26.85
CA ASN A 197 -0.96 0.05 26.26
C ASN A 197 -2.30 0.20 25.53
N ASP A 198 -3.19 1.08 26.00
CA ASP A 198 -4.50 1.31 25.37
C ASP A 198 -4.33 1.97 24.00
N LEU A 199 -3.37 2.89 23.86
CA LEU A 199 -3.01 3.46 22.56
C LEU A 199 -2.47 2.39 21.61
N ARG A 200 -1.58 1.50 22.08
CA ARG A 200 -1.07 0.39 21.26
C ARG A 200 -2.20 -0.53 20.79
N LEU A 201 -3.13 -0.88 21.69
CA LEU A 201 -4.29 -1.70 21.37
C LEU A 201 -5.26 -0.98 20.42
N PHE A 202 -5.41 0.34 20.55
CA PHE A 202 -6.21 1.12 19.63
C PHE A 202 -5.65 1.03 18.21
N PHE A 203 -4.36 1.25 18.01
CA PHE A 203 -3.71 1.12 16.69
C PHE A 203 -3.71 -0.32 16.16
N SER A 204 -3.98 -1.34 17.00
CA SER A 204 -3.98 -2.73 16.53
C SER A 204 -5.20 -3.09 15.64
N LEU A 205 -6.14 -2.17 15.41
CA LEU A 205 -7.37 -2.42 14.67
C LEU A 205 -7.48 -1.51 13.44
N ASN A 206 -7.76 -2.06 12.27
CA ASN A 206 -7.91 -1.24 11.06
C ASN A 206 -9.10 -0.27 11.11
N LYS A 207 -10.13 -0.58 11.90
CA LYS A 207 -11.27 0.32 12.12
C LYS A 207 -10.84 1.62 12.80
N SER A 208 -9.92 1.56 13.75
CA SER A 208 -9.41 2.75 14.46
C SER A 208 -8.58 3.65 13.53
N LEU A 209 -7.79 3.06 12.63
CA LEU A 209 -7.00 3.80 11.65
C LEU A 209 -7.87 4.65 10.72
N LYS A 210 -8.99 4.09 10.25
CA LYS A 210 -9.96 4.80 9.40
C LYS A 210 -10.73 5.87 10.16
N LEU A 211 -10.79 5.76 11.50
CA LEU A 211 -11.42 6.75 12.38
C LEU A 211 -10.51 7.96 12.65
N LEU A 212 -9.19 7.82 12.52
CA LEU A 212 -8.22 8.89 12.81
C LEU A 212 -8.52 10.24 12.11
N PRO A 213 -8.83 10.29 10.79
CA PRO A 213 -9.14 11.56 10.15
C PRO A 213 -10.38 12.25 10.74
N ARG A 214 -11.38 11.47 11.17
CA ARG A 214 -12.59 12.00 11.81
C ARG A 214 -12.27 12.54 13.19
N ILE A 215 -11.49 11.80 13.98
CA ILE A 215 -11.00 12.24 15.30
C ILE A 215 -10.25 13.58 15.16
N PHE A 216 -9.32 13.68 14.22
CA PHE A 216 -8.52 14.89 14.00
C PHE A 216 -9.35 16.13 13.59
N ASN A 217 -10.59 15.97 13.12
CA ASN A 217 -11.45 17.12 12.86
C ASN A 217 -11.96 17.78 14.16
N PHE A 218 -12.08 17.01 15.24
CA PHE A 218 -12.56 17.50 16.53
C PHE A 218 -11.45 17.97 17.47
N LEU A 219 -10.23 17.47 17.27
CA LEU A 219 -9.06 17.82 18.06
C LEU A 219 -8.52 19.21 17.72
N GLU A 220 -8.15 19.96 18.76
CA GLU A 220 -7.40 21.21 18.63
C GLU A 220 -5.92 20.95 18.34
N PHE A 221 -5.16 22.00 18.02
CA PHE A 221 -3.76 21.86 17.64
C PHE A 221 -2.91 21.25 18.78
N GLU A 222 -3.13 21.66 20.02
CA GLU A 222 -2.40 21.16 21.19
C GLU A 222 -2.68 19.67 21.41
N GLU A 223 -3.95 19.25 21.32
CA GLU A 223 -4.35 17.85 21.47
C GLU A 223 -3.84 16.98 20.31
N LYS A 224 -3.84 17.51 19.07
CA LYS A 224 -3.22 16.84 17.91
C LYS A 224 -1.73 16.63 18.15
N TYR A 225 -1.05 17.63 18.72
CA TYR A 225 0.37 17.56 19.00
C TYR A 225 0.70 16.51 20.06
N GLU A 226 -0.01 16.53 21.17
CA GLU A 226 0.18 15.57 22.25
C GLU A 226 -0.13 14.15 21.79
N PHE A 227 -1.22 13.95 21.01
CA PHE A 227 -1.53 12.65 20.41
C PHE A 227 -0.41 12.12 19.51
N VAL A 228 0.07 12.92 18.55
CA VAL A 228 1.16 12.51 17.65
C VAL A 228 2.44 12.24 18.44
N ASN A 229 2.74 13.04 19.47
CA ASN A 229 3.90 12.86 20.32
C ASN A 229 3.84 11.54 21.10
N SER A 230 2.68 11.18 21.65
CA SER A 230 2.46 9.89 22.32
C SER A 230 2.63 8.71 21.36
N VAL A 231 2.14 8.83 20.12
CA VAL A 231 2.36 7.81 19.09
C VAL A 231 3.85 7.69 18.74
N PHE A 232 4.57 8.81 18.60
CA PHE A 232 6.00 8.79 18.32
C PHE A 232 6.81 8.13 19.42
N LYS A 233 6.46 8.30 20.70
CA LYS A 233 7.11 7.60 21.82
C LYS A 233 6.95 6.08 21.79
N GLN A 234 5.93 5.57 21.12
CA GLN A 234 5.59 4.15 21.10
C GLN A 234 5.77 3.50 19.72
N LEU A 235 6.41 4.21 18.78
CA LEU A 235 6.41 3.85 17.37
C LEU A 235 6.98 2.44 17.12
N THR A 236 8.02 2.03 17.84
CA THR A 236 8.63 0.69 17.71
C THR A 236 7.79 -0.44 18.32
N GLN A 237 6.87 -0.09 19.21
CA GLN A 237 6.02 -1.04 19.94
C GLN A 237 4.71 -1.30 19.22
N LEU A 238 4.39 -0.53 18.17
CA LEU A 238 3.21 -0.75 17.36
C LEU A 238 3.38 -2.00 16.48
N GLU A 239 2.45 -2.95 16.60
CA GLU A 239 2.41 -4.18 15.80
C GLU A 239 2.44 -3.87 14.29
N ILE A 240 1.80 -2.79 13.84
CA ILE A 240 1.80 -2.35 12.44
C ILE A 240 3.23 -2.09 11.94
N ILE A 241 4.06 -1.47 12.77
CA ILE A 241 5.40 -1.05 12.37
C ILE A 241 6.35 -2.26 12.37
N GLN A 242 6.20 -3.15 13.35
CA GLN A 242 6.90 -4.44 13.36
C GLN A 242 6.56 -5.28 12.12
N ASN A 243 5.28 -5.36 11.75
CA ASN A 243 4.83 -6.09 10.56
C ASN A 243 5.22 -5.39 9.24
N SER A 244 5.47 -4.08 9.26
CA SER A 244 5.94 -3.32 8.10
C SER A 244 7.45 -3.41 7.86
N SER A 245 8.23 -3.95 8.80
CA SER A 245 9.67 -4.09 8.68
C SER A 245 10.00 -5.20 7.69
N ALA A 246 10.72 -4.86 6.62
CA ALA A 246 11.10 -5.81 5.57
C ALA A 246 11.96 -6.98 6.09
N MET A 247 12.58 -6.83 7.27
CA MET A 247 13.44 -7.85 7.89
C MET A 247 12.66 -8.99 8.59
N ILE A 248 11.38 -8.78 8.91
CA ILE A 248 10.54 -9.75 9.65
C ILE A 248 9.64 -10.58 8.69
N VAL A 249 9.45 -10.09 7.46
CA VAL A 249 8.50 -10.65 6.48
C VAL A 249 8.87 -12.06 6.00
N ASP A 250 10.15 -12.45 6.06
CA ASP A 250 10.58 -13.78 5.59
C ASP A 250 10.27 -14.93 6.58
N SER A 251 9.78 -14.62 7.79
CA SER A 251 9.62 -15.64 8.85
C SER A 251 8.19 -15.95 9.31
N ASN A 252 7.17 -15.12 9.00
CA ASN A 252 5.83 -15.32 9.57
C ASN A 252 4.72 -15.30 8.51
N GLU A 253 4.21 -16.48 8.15
CA GLU A 253 2.92 -16.65 7.45
C GLU A 253 1.71 -16.17 8.29
N ASN A 254 1.94 -15.67 9.52
CA ASN A 254 0.93 -15.21 10.47
C ASN A 254 0.97 -13.69 10.70
N ASN A 255 1.06 -12.88 9.65
CA ASN A 255 0.91 -11.43 9.79
C ASN A 255 -0.56 -11.08 10.04
N ARG A 256 -0.86 -10.58 11.25
CA ARG A 256 -2.19 -10.10 11.65
C ARG A 256 -2.70 -8.93 10.79
N PHE A 257 -1.80 -8.23 10.10
CA PHE A 257 -2.09 -7.12 9.21
C PHE A 257 -1.74 -7.42 7.75
N SER A 258 -2.62 -7.01 6.85
CA SER A 258 -2.35 -7.05 5.41
C SER A 258 -1.33 -5.98 5.00
N LYS A 259 -0.55 -6.24 3.94
CA LYS A 259 0.32 -5.22 3.31
C LYS A 259 -0.46 -3.94 2.97
N GLN A 260 -1.75 -4.06 2.62
CA GLN A 260 -2.62 -2.92 2.34
C GLN A 260 -2.90 -2.06 3.57
N GLU A 261 -3.02 -2.65 4.75
CA GLU A 261 -3.34 -1.95 6.00
C GLU A 261 -2.15 -1.13 6.49
N CYS A 262 -0.93 -1.64 6.28
CA CYS A 262 0.30 -0.87 6.50
C CYS A 262 0.38 0.35 5.56
N VAL A 263 -0.03 0.19 4.29
CA VAL A 263 -0.07 1.29 3.32
C VAL A 263 -1.15 2.31 3.69
N ASP A 264 -2.33 1.86 4.13
CA ASP A 264 -3.41 2.74 4.57
C ASP A 264 -3.01 3.51 5.83
N PHE A 265 -2.37 2.85 6.80
CA PHE A 265 -1.78 3.49 7.97
C PHE A 265 -0.77 4.57 7.55
N GLN A 266 0.19 4.21 6.70
CA GLN A 266 1.19 5.14 6.20
C GLN A 266 0.53 6.37 5.58
N LYS A 267 -0.44 6.19 4.68
CA LYS A 267 -1.12 7.29 3.98
C LYS A 267 -1.90 8.18 4.92
N ILE A 268 -2.72 7.58 5.81
CA ILE A 268 -3.56 8.33 6.74
C ILE A 268 -2.70 9.07 7.74
N PHE A 269 -1.80 8.37 8.41
CA PHE A 269 -1.00 8.92 9.49
C PHE A 269 -0.03 9.98 8.97
N LEU A 270 0.69 9.73 7.87
CA LEU A 270 1.60 10.72 7.27
C LEU A 270 0.85 11.99 6.85
N LYS A 271 -0.35 11.86 6.27
CA LYS A 271 -1.19 13.02 5.91
C LYS A 271 -1.59 13.83 7.14
N LEU A 272 -1.99 13.17 8.22
CA LEU A 272 -2.40 13.83 9.48
C LEU A 272 -1.20 14.53 10.13
N THR A 273 -0.06 13.85 10.22
CA THR A 273 1.19 14.41 10.75
C THR A 273 1.65 15.60 9.91
N CYS A 274 1.67 15.51 8.58
CA CYS A 274 2.04 16.64 7.71
C CYS A 274 1.10 17.85 7.86
N SER A 275 -0.20 17.59 7.97
CA SER A 275 -1.20 18.65 8.22
C SER A 275 -0.90 19.38 9.52
N MET A 276 -0.63 18.64 10.59
CA MET A 276 -0.29 19.20 11.90
C MET A 276 1.07 19.93 11.90
N LEU A 277 2.10 19.36 11.24
CA LEU A 277 3.44 19.96 11.14
C LEU A 277 3.45 21.33 10.45
N SER A 278 2.44 21.63 9.63
CA SER A 278 2.31 22.96 9.00
C SER A 278 2.12 24.08 10.02
N GLN A 279 1.55 23.78 11.19
CA GLN A 279 1.23 24.73 12.27
C GLN A 279 2.27 24.70 13.41
N CYS A 280 3.18 23.73 13.43
CA CYS A 280 4.18 23.57 14.49
C CYS A 280 5.29 24.63 14.47
N THR A 281 5.73 25.00 15.67
CA THR A 281 6.95 25.80 15.89
C THR A 281 8.20 24.91 15.85
N LEU A 282 9.38 25.51 15.65
CA LEU A 282 10.65 24.78 15.62
C LEU A 282 10.89 23.94 16.89
N GLN A 283 10.60 24.50 18.07
CA GLN A 283 10.76 23.80 19.35
C GLN A 283 9.89 22.54 19.45
N GLN A 284 8.65 22.60 18.96
CA GLN A 284 7.74 21.45 18.92
C GLN A 284 8.26 20.37 17.96
N ILE A 285 8.82 20.76 16.80
CA ILE A 285 9.38 19.79 15.86
C ILE A 285 10.64 19.13 16.45
N ILE A 286 11.49 19.88 17.15
CA ILE A 286 12.66 19.34 17.85
C ILE A 286 12.21 18.29 18.89
N GLN A 287 11.18 18.60 19.69
CA GLN A 287 10.63 17.66 20.67
C GLN A 287 10.07 16.40 20.01
N LEU A 288 9.35 16.51 18.89
CA LEU A 288 8.86 15.35 18.14
C LEU A 288 10.02 14.49 17.62
N THR A 289 11.07 15.11 17.08
CA THR A 289 12.26 14.39 16.63
C THR A 289 12.96 13.68 17.78
N GLN A 290 13.07 14.32 18.96
CA GLN A 290 13.60 13.70 20.17
C GLN A 290 12.75 12.50 20.63
N SER A 291 11.42 12.60 20.57
CA SER A 291 10.52 11.48 20.88
C SER A 291 10.74 10.29 19.94
N ILE A 292 10.97 10.53 18.64
CA ILE A 292 11.34 9.45 17.72
C ILE A 292 12.72 8.87 18.07
N CYS A 293 13.69 9.72 18.36
CA CYS A 293 15.07 9.32 18.73
C CYS A 293 15.14 8.49 20.02
N SER A 294 14.13 8.56 20.87
CA SER A 294 14.03 7.74 22.08
C SER A 294 13.76 6.26 21.79
N ASN A 295 13.35 5.93 20.57
CA ASN A 295 13.08 4.57 20.14
C ASN A 295 14.31 3.90 19.51
N ASN A 296 14.23 2.59 19.25
CA ASN A 296 15.18 1.90 18.39
C ASN A 296 15.05 2.42 16.94
N LEU A 297 15.90 3.38 16.60
CA LEU A 297 15.94 4.06 15.31
C LEU A 297 16.30 3.11 14.15
N VAL A 298 17.17 2.11 14.39
CA VAL A 298 17.57 1.15 13.36
C VAL A 298 16.35 0.36 12.88
N LEU A 299 15.54 -0.16 13.81
CA LEU A 299 14.29 -0.85 13.47
C LEU A 299 13.28 0.06 12.76
N LEU A 300 13.22 1.34 13.11
CA LEU A 300 12.31 2.29 12.43
C LEU A 300 12.77 2.55 11.00
N CYS A 301 14.07 2.65 10.75
CA CYS A 301 14.60 2.92 9.42
C CYS A 301 14.53 1.72 8.48
N THR A 302 14.39 0.48 8.98
CA THR A 302 14.04 -0.69 8.14
C THR A 302 12.57 -0.71 7.71
N THR A 303 11.74 0.19 8.25
CA THR A 303 10.33 0.31 7.90
C THR A 303 10.09 1.50 6.97
N LYS A 304 9.26 1.30 5.94
CA LYS A 304 8.86 2.38 5.03
C LYS A 304 8.16 3.53 5.77
N ILE A 305 7.37 3.22 6.80
CA ILE A 305 6.64 4.22 7.60
C ILE A 305 7.62 5.08 8.41
N GLY A 306 8.52 4.44 9.17
CA GLY A 306 9.49 5.15 10.01
C GLY A 306 10.40 6.04 9.19
N LEU A 307 10.93 5.54 8.07
CA LEU A 307 11.81 6.31 7.19
C LEU A 307 11.11 7.57 6.64
N ASN A 308 9.85 7.45 6.20
CA ASN A 308 9.07 8.59 5.70
C ASN A 308 8.76 9.61 6.81
N LEU A 309 8.42 9.16 8.02
CA LEU A 309 8.15 10.05 9.16
C LEU A 309 9.40 10.85 9.54
N ILE A 310 10.57 10.20 9.65
CA ILE A 310 11.83 10.87 9.94
C ILE A 310 12.18 11.85 8.81
N THR A 311 12.02 11.44 7.55
CA THR A 311 12.24 12.31 6.37
C THR A 311 11.41 13.59 6.43
N VAL A 312 10.11 13.46 6.75
CA VAL A 312 9.20 14.60 6.86
C VAL A 312 9.60 15.54 8.00
N LEU A 313 9.99 15.02 9.15
CA LEU A 313 10.44 15.84 10.27
C LEU A 313 11.74 16.61 9.93
N ILE A 314 12.73 15.93 9.35
CA ILE A 314 13.98 16.56 8.91
C ILE A 314 13.71 17.63 7.85
N ASN A 315 12.89 17.34 6.84
CA ASN A 315 12.55 18.34 5.82
C ASN A 315 11.84 19.55 6.43
N ARG A 316 11.00 19.32 7.45
CA ARG A 316 10.31 20.41 8.13
C ARG A 316 11.28 21.27 8.94
N THR A 317 12.26 20.69 9.64
CA THR A 317 13.26 21.48 10.37
C THR A 317 14.19 22.25 9.45
N VAL A 318 14.54 21.70 8.28
CA VAL A 318 15.35 22.40 7.27
C VAL A 318 14.67 23.70 6.79
N LEU A 319 13.34 23.78 6.75
CA LEU A 319 12.64 25.03 6.41
C LEU A 319 12.90 26.16 7.43
N PHE A 320 13.22 25.81 8.68
CA PHE A 320 13.52 26.76 9.75
C PHE A 320 15.03 27.00 9.91
N LYS A 321 15.86 26.57 8.95
CA LYS A 321 17.34 26.69 9.00
C LYS A 321 17.86 28.12 9.20
N ASN A 322 17.03 29.12 8.90
CA ASN A 322 17.37 30.54 9.05
C ASN A 322 17.05 31.12 10.44
N GLU A 323 16.47 30.34 11.35
CA GLU A 323 16.07 30.80 12.69
C GLU A 323 17.19 30.62 13.74
N LEU A 324 17.26 31.54 14.71
CA LEU A 324 18.30 31.65 15.75
C LEU A 324 18.42 30.42 16.70
N GLN A 325 17.46 29.49 16.69
CA GLN A 325 17.43 28.32 17.60
C GLN A 325 18.07 27.05 16.99
N MET A 326 18.98 27.20 16.02
CA MET A 326 19.60 26.06 15.31
C MET A 326 20.48 25.18 16.19
N SER A 327 21.07 25.71 17.26
CA SER A 327 21.98 24.96 18.14
C SER A 327 21.30 23.76 18.80
N SER A 328 20.04 23.90 19.21
CA SER A 328 19.25 22.78 19.76
C SER A 328 18.98 21.71 18.70
N TRP A 329 18.68 22.13 17.46
CA TRP A 329 18.48 21.19 16.35
C TRP A 329 19.77 20.45 15.99
N ASP A 330 20.90 21.15 15.90
CA ASP A 330 22.20 20.54 15.61
C ASP A 330 22.52 19.42 16.60
N SER A 331 22.26 19.61 17.89
CA SER A 331 22.48 18.56 18.90
C SER A 331 21.61 17.31 18.67
N VAL A 332 20.35 17.50 18.27
CA VAL A 332 19.41 16.40 18.00
C VAL A 332 19.75 15.71 16.69
N TYR A 333 20.19 16.48 15.68
CA TYR A 333 20.66 15.94 14.41
C TYR A 333 21.92 15.10 14.60
N GLU A 334 22.91 15.58 15.37
CA GLU A 334 24.16 14.85 15.66
C GLU A 334 23.85 13.56 16.44
N PHE A 335 22.91 13.61 17.40
CA PHE A 335 22.44 12.41 18.09
C PHE A 335 21.78 11.42 17.12
N LEU A 336 20.84 11.88 16.29
CA LEU A 336 20.18 11.04 15.29
C LEU A 336 21.20 10.44 14.32
N PHE A 337 22.15 11.22 13.82
CA PHE A 337 23.17 10.78 12.89
C PHE A 337 24.07 9.71 13.51
N THR A 338 24.54 9.92 14.74
CA THR A 338 25.40 8.97 15.45
C THR A 338 24.70 7.62 15.68
N GLN A 339 23.39 7.62 15.92
CA GLN A 339 22.61 6.38 16.10
C GLN A 339 22.39 5.62 14.78
N LEU A 340 22.37 6.32 13.65
CA LEU A 340 22.16 5.71 12.33
C LEU A 340 23.46 5.34 11.62
N GLN A 341 24.58 5.97 11.99
CA GLN A 341 25.90 5.66 11.47
C GLN A 341 26.20 4.17 11.63
N SER A 342 26.87 3.56 10.65
CA SER A 342 27.15 2.12 10.49
C SER A 342 25.95 1.22 10.14
N HIS A 343 24.73 1.77 10.09
CA HIS A 343 23.51 1.01 9.78
C HIS A 343 22.82 1.43 8.48
N PHE A 344 23.36 2.39 7.70
CA PHE A 344 22.67 2.91 6.50
C PHE A 344 22.41 1.85 5.43
N SER A 345 23.30 0.86 5.30
CA SER A 345 23.11 -0.25 4.34
C SER A 345 21.88 -1.11 4.65
N GLN A 346 21.45 -1.19 5.92
CA GLN A 346 20.30 -2.00 6.34
C GLN A 346 18.95 -1.39 5.95
N PHE A 347 18.91 -0.13 5.50
CA PHE A 347 17.65 0.53 5.12
C PHE A 347 17.17 0.05 3.74
N PHE A 348 18.07 -0.54 2.95
CA PHE A 348 17.74 -1.15 1.67
C PHE A 348 17.21 -2.57 1.89
N PRO A 349 15.94 -2.85 1.52
CA PRO A 349 15.38 -4.19 1.66
C PRO A 349 16.06 -5.17 0.68
N PRO A 350 16.27 -6.44 1.08
CA PRO A 350 17.11 -7.40 0.35
C PRO A 350 16.58 -7.84 -1.04
N LEU A 351 15.33 -7.50 -1.41
CA LEU A 351 14.67 -7.98 -2.65
C LEU A 351 14.04 -6.89 -3.52
N ASN A 352 14.49 -5.63 -3.45
CA ASN A 352 13.96 -4.59 -4.33
C ASN A 352 14.81 -4.41 -5.60
N ASN A 353 14.24 -4.79 -6.75
CA ASN A 353 14.77 -4.49 -8.09
C ASN A 353 14.65 -2.98 -8.45
N GLY A 354 14.93 -2.05 -7.53
CA GLY A 354 14.89 -0.60 -7.77
C GLY A 354 13.49 0.03 -7.93
N LYS A 355 12.40 -0.75 -7.85
CA LYS A 355 11.04 -0.26 -8.20
C LYS A 355 10.42 0.66 -7.15
N GLU A 356 10.77 0.50 -5.87
CA GLU A 356 10.13 1.22 -4.76
C GLU A 356 11.06 2.12 -3.92
N ASP A 357 12.33 2.26 -4.29
CA ASP A 357 13.33 2.85 -3.38
C ASP A 357 13.31 4.39 -3.32
N THR A 358 12.33 5.05 -3.97
CA THR A 358 12.20 6.52 -3.98
C THR A 358 12.20 7.11 -2.57
N TYR A 359 11.52 6.48 -1.60
CA TYR A 359 11.48 6.97 -0.21
C TYR A 359 12.83 6.87 0.50
N ILE A 360 13.66 5.89 0.12
CA ILE A 360 15.01 5.70 0.68
C ILE A 360 15.94 6.81 0.17
N TRP A 361 15.92 7.07 -1.13
CA TRP A 361 16.70 8.17 -1.72
C TRP A 361 16.22 9.55 -1.24
N GLN A 362 14.91 9.74 -1.06
CA GLN A 362 14.35 10.94 -0.43
C GLN A 362 14.89 11.13 0.99
N PHE A 363 14.91 10.07 1.81
CA PHE A 363 15.47 10.12 3.15
C PHE A 363 16.94 10.54 3.15
N PHE A 364 17.77 9.89 2.33
CA PHE A 364 19.20 10.24 2.25
C PHE A 364 19.43 11.66 1.73
N ALA A 365 18.63 12.13 0.77
CA ALA A 365 18.70 13.50 0.28
C ALA A 365 18.39 14.50 1.40
N SER A 366 17.33 14.25 2.17
CA SER A 366 16.94 15.06 3.33
C SER A 366 18.01 15.04 4.43
N LEU A 367 18.56 13.86 4.74
CA LEU A 367 19.60 13.69 5.76
C LEU A 367 20.89 14.43 5.36
N ALA A 368 21.29 14.34 4.10
CA ALA A 368 22.46 15.03 3.55
C ALA A 368 22.29 16.55 3.53
N MET A 369 21.08 17.06 3.25
CA MET A 369 20.77 18.49 3.22
C MET A 369 20.81 19.13 4.63
N ALA A 370 20.35 18.39 5.63
CA ALA A 370 20.39 18.82 7.02
C ALA A 370 21.80 18.75 7.63
N GLY A 371 22.68 17.90 7.09
CA GLY A 371 24.03 17.66 7.60
C GLY A 371 25.10 18.67 7.17
N LYS A 372 26.29 18.49 7.77
CA LYS A 372 27.55 19.13 7.39
C LYS A 372 28.29 18.26 6.38
N LEU A 373 29.35 18.78 5.76
CA LEU A 373 30.18 18.05 4.79
C LEU A 373 30.71 16.71 5.34
N ASN A 374 31.06 16.65 6.62
CA ASN A 374 31.52 15.41 7.26
C ASN A 374 30.44 14.33 7.27
N HIS A 375 29.19 14.69 7.57
CA HIS A 375 28.06 13.76 7.55
C HIS A 375 27.80 13.24 6.13
N GLN A 376 27.86 14.13 5.14
CA GLN A 376 27.68 13.77 3.73
C GLN A 376 28.71 12.74 3.26
N ARG A 377 30.00 12.89 3.65
CA ARG A 377 31.05 11.92 3.32
C ARG A 377 30.76 10.54 3.90
N VAL A 378 30.40 10.48 5.19
CA VAL A 378 30.05 9.21 5.86
C VAL A 378 28.86 8.54 5.18
N ILE A 379 27.82 9.31 4.82
CA ILE A 379 26.66 8.78 4.09
C ILE A 379 27.09 8.15 2.77
N ILE A 380 27.85 8.87 1.93
CA ILE A 380 28.31 8.37 0.61
C ILE A 380 29.13 7.10 0.78
N ASP A 381 30.03 7.05 1.76
CA ASP A 381 30.91 5.91 1.96
C ASP A 381 30.13 4.65 2.37
N GLU A 382 29.09 4.77 3.20
CA GLU A 382 28.26 3.64 3.62
C GLU A 382 27.28 3.15 2.55
N ILE A 383 26.73 4.05 1.71
CA ILE A 383 25.76 3.67 0.67
C ILE A 383 26.39 3.46 -0.72
N ARG A 384 27.73 3.54 -0.82
CA ARG A 384 28.47 3.44 -2.07
C ARG A 384 28.10 2.21 -2.90
N ASP A 385 28.04 1.06 -2.24
CA ASP A 385 27.75 -0.21 -2.92
C ASP A 385 26.32 -0.22 -3.48
N HIS A 386 25.36 0.38 -2.76
CA HIS A 386 23.98 0.54 -3.23
C HIS A 386 23.84 1.56 -4.36
N ILE A 387 24.65 2.62 -4.38
CA ILE A 387 24.74 3.56 -5.50
C ILE A 387 25.20 2.83 -6.76
N PHE A 388 26.31 2.09 -6.68
CA PHE A 388 26.83 1.36 -7.83
C PHE A 388 25.88 0.25 -8.27
N TYR A 389 25.25 -0.44 -7.33
CA TYR A 389 24.20 -1.41 -7.64
C TYR A 389 23.03 -0.77 -8.40
N ALA A 390 22.54 0.39 -7.96
CA ALA A 390 21.45 1.09 -8.64
C ALA A 390 21.84 1.54 -10.07
N ILE A 391 23.08 2.00 -10.27
CA ILE A 391 23.59 2.34 -11.60
C ILE A 391 23.72 1.08 -12.48
N ASP A 392 24.20 -0.03 -11.92
CA ASP A 392 24.34 -1.29 -12.64
C ASP A 392 22.97 -1.86 -13.06
N VAL A 393 21.97 -1.78 -12.19
CA VAL A 393 20.58 -2.14 -12.50
C VAL A 393 20.00 -1.25 -13.62
N ALA A 394 20.33 0.04 -13.62
CA ALA A 394 19.88 0.99 -14.63
C ALA A 394 20.54 0.79 -16.01
N GLU A 395 21.80 0.35 -16.05
CA GLU A 395 22.56 0.18 -17.31
C GLU A 395 22.57 -1.26 -17.84
N LYS A 396 22.65 -2.28 -16.98
CA LYS A 396 22.89 -3.68 -17.38
C LYS A 396 21.70 -4.63 -17.15
N GLY A 397 20.61 -4.18 -16.53
CA GLY A 397 19.47 -5.05 -16.27
C GLY A 397 18.80 -5.50 -17.58
N GLU A 398 18.89 -6.80 -17.91
CA GLU A 398 18.26 -7.42 -19.11
C GLU A 398 16.72 -7.21 -19.16
N ASN A 399 16.09 -6.81 -18.05
CA ASN A 399 14.65 -6.56 -17.91
C ASN A 399 14.31 -5.09 -17.53
N THR A 400 15.24 -4.15 -17.68
CA THR A 400 15.02 -2.74 -17.29
C THR A 400 14.32 -1.98 -18.42
N THR A 401 13.02 -1.67 -18.25
CA THR A 401 12.29 -0.74 -19.14
C THR A 401 12.92 0.66 -19.10
N GLU A 402 12.92 1.41 -20.21
CA GLU A 402 13.39 2.80 -20.25
C GLU A 402 12.76 3.68 -19.14
N GLU A 403 11.49 3.46 -18.83
CA GLU A 403 10.80 4.14 -17.72
C GLU A 403 11.42 3.87 -16.34
N LEU A 404 11.87 2.63 -16.10
CA LEU A 404 12.53 2.26 -14.84
C LEU A 404 13.92 2.87 -14.77
N LYS A 405 14.66 2.89 -15.89
CA LYS A 405 15.96 3.57 -15.99
C LYS A 405 15.84 5.05 -15.64
N ILE A 406 14.86 5.75 -16.24
CA ILE A 406 14.59 7.17 -15.93
C ILE A 406 14.26 7.36 -14.45
N LYS A 407 13.41 6.49 -13.88
CA LYS A 407 13.02 6.57 -12.47
C LYS A 407 14.21 6.37 -11.51
N ILE A 408 15.09 5.40 -11.80
CA ILE A 408 16.29 5.14 -10.99
C ILE A 408 17.22 6.35 -11.02
N TYR A 409 17.50 6.90 -12.21
CA TYR A 409 18.31 8.12 -12.33
C TYR A 409 17.68 9.33 -11.65
N GLN A 410 16.37 9.51 -11.75
CA GLN A 410 15.66 10.58 -11.02
C GLN A 410 15.80 10.44 -9.50
N ASN A 411 15.67 9.22 -8.97
CA ASN A 411 15.84 8.95 -7.55
C ASN A 411 17.29 9.19 -7.08
N LEU A 412 18.28 8.70 -7.83
CA LEU A 412 19.70 8.92 -7.53
C LEU A 412 20.06 10.41 -7.60
N ASN A 413 19.58 11.12 -8.61
CA ASN A 413 19.85 12.54 -8.78
C ASN A 413 19.16 13.39 -7.72
N LEU A 414 18.02 12.95 -7.14
CA LEU A 414 17.45 13.63 -5.98
C LEU A 414 18.46 13.72 -4.82
N PHE A 415 19.21 12.65 -4.60
CA PHE A 415 20.27 12.60 -3.59
C PHE A 415 21.53 13.34 -4.03
N PHE A 416 22.03 13.08 -5.24
CA PHE A 416 23.27 13.70 -5.73
C PHE A 416 23.18 15.21 -5.88
N ASN A 417 22.04 15.76 -6.31
CA ASN A 417 21.85 17.20 -6.46
C ASN A 417 22.04 17.93 -5.12
N VAL A 418 21.69 17.31 -3.99
CA VAL A 418 21.92 17.89 -2.65
C VAL A 418 23.40 18.01 -2.33
N MET A 419 24.23 17.14 -2.91
CA MET A 419 25.68 17.09 -2.73
C MET A 419 26.45 17.86 -3.82
N GLY A 420 25.75 18.47 -4.78
CA GLY A 420 26.38 19.14 -5.93
C GLY A 420 26.96 18.15 -6.96
N LEU A 421 26.41 16.94 -7.03
CA LEU A 421 26.77 15.90 -7.99
C LEU A 421 25.57 15.61 -8.90
N VAL A 422 25.82 15.00 -10.05
CA VAL A 422 24.80 14.49 -10.97
C VAL A 422 25.27 13.19 -11.58
N CYS A 423 24.36 12.22 -11.71
CA CYS A 423 24.59 11.01 -12.48
C CYS A 423 23.88 11.08 -13.84
N ARG A 424 24.66 10.96 -14.92
CA ARG A 424 24.19 10.91 -16.31
C ARG A 424 24.90 9.79 -17.05
N ASN A 425 24.15 8.91 -17.72
CA ASN A 425 24.67 7.87 -18.60
C ASN A 425 25.74 6.97 -17.95
N GLY A 426 25.56 6.62 -16.67
CA GLY A 426 26.50 5.78 -15.91
C GLY A 426 27.72 6.52 -15.36
N GLU A 427 27.88 7.81 -15.62
CA GLU A 427 28.95 8.65 -15.07
C GLU A 427 28.42 9.59 -13.99
N ILE A 428 29.21 9.81 -12.95
CA ILE A 428 28.92 10.79 -11.88
C ILE A 428 29.81 12.02 -12.13
N THR A 429 29.19 13.16 -12.39
CA THR A 429 29.86 14.45 -12.63
C THR A 429 29.48 15.47 -11.57
N GLU A 430 30.27 16.54 -11.45
CA GLU A 430 29.84 17.72 -10.68
C GLU A 430 28.64 18.40 -11.37
N LEU A 431 27.73 18.97 -10.57
CA LEU A 431 26.46 19.58 -11.01
C LEU A 431 26.67 20.84 -11.88
#